data_AF-A0A6A7LQ24-F1
#
_entry.id   AF-A0A6A7LQ24-F1
#
_cell.length_a   1.000
_cell.length_b   1.000
_cell.length_c   1.000
_cell.angle_alpha   90.00
_cell.angle_beta   90.00
_cell.angle_gamma   90.00
#
_symmetry.space_group_name_H-M   'P 1'
#
loop_
_entity.id
_entity.type
_entity.pdbx_description
1 polymer ?
#
loop_
_entity_poly.entity_id
_entity_poly.type
_entity_poly.pdbx_seq_one_letter_code
_entity_poly.pdbx_strand_id
1 'polypeptide(L)'
;MRRNSSQSPYSPETWCSSWERVISGRSRKISSPVCSGEAVGLHEADGVSSVPSVATSTHAELARRLSPSVRFNEPMARHTSLRVGGPADMFFVARTTDQLIHAIEQAAELTVPWTVIGSASNLVVADDGIEGFVVKVVASDVREHAPTAGSETLVEADAGCILARLARQTALQGLAGLEWAVNVPGTVGAAVVNNSGAFGSCTAEHIVDVSVYLPFQGMRRLSATDIGHDYRTSRLKRRELNAVVLSATYRLVPGDREQLRGRIGELQRLRRSTQPSGFSVGSVFANPIGDAAGRLIEACGLKGFRIGDAEVARLHANFILNRGSARARDVTELMRHVQVAVWQHARRWLAPEVQLVGRWHRDEIDALLLPPGDLT
;
A
#
# COMPACT_ATOMS: atom_id res chain seq x y z
N MET A 1 -44.21 -12.25 4.24
CA MET A 1 -43.21 -11.73 5.20
C MET A 1 -41.89 -11.52 4.48
N ARG A 2 -41.61 -10.27 4.08
CA ARG A 2 -40.41 -9.89 3.31
C ARG A 2 -39.25 -9.68 4.28
N ARG A 3 -38.08 -10.27 4.00
CA ARG A 3 -36.83 -10.03 4.72
C ARG A 3 -36.11 -8.83 4.09
N ASN A 4 -35.78 -7.85 4.93
CA ASN A 4 -35.00 -6.67 4.58
C ASN A 4 -33.59 -7.06 4.13
N SER A 5 -33.23 -6.67 2.91
CA SER A 5 -31.86 -6.59 2.41
C SER A 5 -31.25 -5.26 2.85
N SER A 6 -30.30 -5.30 3.79
CA SER A 6 -29.50 -4.15 4.17
C SER A 6 -28.55 -3.78 3.02
N GLN A 7 -28.78 -2.63 2.41
CA GLN A 7 -27.89 -2.02 1.42
C GLN A 7 -26.57 -1.59 2.10
N SER A 8 -25.44 -1.89 1.46
CA SER A 8 -24.12 -1.39 1.83
C SER A 8 -24.01 0.10 1.46
N PRO A 9 -23.46 0.98 2.32
CA PRO A 9 -23.58 2.44 2.16
C PRO A 9 -22.55 3.10 1.24
N TYR A 10 -21.75 2.34 0.49
CA TYR A 10 -20.59 2.89 -0.23
C TYR A 10 -20.89 3.10 -1.72
N SER A 11 -21.02 4.37 -2.14
CA SER A 11 -21.40 4.78 -3.50
C SER A 11 -20.18 5.02 -4.43
N PRO A 12 -20.34 4.88 -5.77
CA PRO A 12 -19.21 4.73 -6.70
C PRO A 12 -18.67 6.03 -7.33
N GLU A 13 -19.19 7.21 -6.97
CA GLU A 13 -18.92 8.45 -7.72
C GLU A 13 -17.56 9.12 -7.42
N THR A 14 -16.79 8.60 -6.46
CA THR A 14 -15.52 9.22 -6.02
C THR A 14 -14.26 8.68 -6.73
N TRP A 15 -14.39 7.64 -7.58
CA TRP A 15 -13.27 6.86 -8.11
C TRP A 15 -12.32 7.64 -9.06
N CYS A 16 -12.81 8.56 -9.89
CA CYS A 16 -11.99 9.26 -10.88
C CYS A 16 -11.08 10.36 -10.27
N SER A 17 -11.53 11.01 -9.20
CA SER A 17 -10.82 12.16 -8.61
C SER A 17 -9.62 11.82 -7.70
N SER A 18 -9.44 10.53 -7.39
CA SER A 18 -8.43 10.05 -6.43
C SER A 18 -7.05 9.83 -7.06
N TRP A 19 -6.96 9.65 -8.38
CA TRP A 19 -5.70 9.33 -9.07
C TRP A 19 -4.98 10.55 -9.66
N GLU A 20 -5.69 11.60 -10.08
CA GLU A 20 -5.08 12.85 -10.56
C GLU A 20 -4.17 13.54 -9.51
N ARG A 21 -4.45 13.30 -8.22
CA ARG A 21 -3.65 13.80 -7.08
C ARG A 21 -2.46 12.91 -6.71
N VAL A 22 -2.40 11.67 -7.20
CA VAL A 22 -1.24 10.79 -7.00
C VAL A 22 -0.07 11.18 -7.92
N ILE A 23 -0.36 11.80 -9.06
CA ILE A 23 0.63 12.12 -10.11
C ILE A 23 1.16 13.57 -9.99
N SER A 24 0.44 14.48 -9.33
CA SER A 24 0.85 15.89 -9.25
C SER A 24 1.61 16.20 -7.95
N GLY A 25 2.91 15.93 -7.95
CA GLY A 25 3.87 16.62 -7.09
C GLY A 25 3.96 18.11 -7.47
N ARG A 26 2.91 18.89 -7.20
CA ARG A 26 2.97 20.35 -7.39
C ARG A 26 3.70 20.97 -6.21
N SER A 27 4.97 21.30 -6.45
CA SER A 27 5.68 22.35 -5.71
C SER A 27 4.89 23.65 -5.88
N ARG A 28 4.15 24.07 -4.84
CA ARG A 28 3.56 25.41 -4.81
C ARG A 28 4.69 26.39 -4.50
N LYS A 29 5.08 27.16 -5.51
CA LYS A 29 5.88 28.38 -5.33
C LYS A 29 5.17 29.28 -4.31
N ILE A 30 5.80 29.47 -3.15
CA ILE A 30 5.44 30.54 -2.23
C ILE A 30 5.93 31.84 -2.87
N SER A 31 4.99 32.66 -3.33
CA SER A 31 5.27 34.01 -3.81
C SER A 31 5.58 34.93 -2.62
N SER A 32 6.83 35.36 -2.49
CA SER A 32 7.21 36.50 -1.66
C SER A 32 6.90 37.82 -2.39
N PRO A 33 6.54 38.89 -1.67
CA PRO A 33 6.03 40.11 -2.27
C PRO A 33 7.13 40.97 -2.91
N VAL A 34 6.73 41.61 -4.01
CA VAL A 34 7.49 42.54 -4.84
C VAL A 34 7.90 43.77 -4.01
N CYS A 35 9.20 44.06 -3.95
CA CYS A 35 9.73 45.39 -3.65
C CYS A 35 10.31 45.98 -4.93
N SER A 36 9.77 47.13 -5.30
CA SER A 36 10.20 48.01 -6.39
C SER A 36 11.60 48.56 -6.15
N GLY A 37 12.46 48.49 -7.17
CA GLY A 37 13.77 49.14 -7.20
C GLY A 37 14.28 49.21 -8.64
N GLU A 38 14.84 50.35 -9.02
CA GLU A 38 14.99 50.86 -10.38
C GLU A 38 16.00 50.10 -11.27
N ALA A 39 15.79 50.22 -12.58
CA ALA A 39 16.67 49.72 -13.61
C ALA A 39 17.86 50.66 -13.85
N VAL A 40 19.08 50.12 -13.85
CA VAL A 40 20.23 50.69 -14.56
C VAL A 40 21.02 49.53 -15.17
N GLY A 41 21.26 49.58 -16.48
CA GLY A 41 22.02 48.56 -17.21
C GLY A 41 23.54 48.80 -17.17
N LEU A 42 24.31 47.75 -17.47
CA LEU A 42 25.30 47.64 -18.57
C LEU A 42 26.23 46.41 -18.35
N HIS A 43 26.37 45.64 -19.44
CA HIS A 43 27.48 44.80 -19.94
C HIS A 43 28.27 43.74 -19.10
N GLU A 44 28.36 42.57 -19.75
CA GLU A 44 29.47 41.60 -19.88
C GLU A 44 29.94 40.77 -18.67
N ALA A 45 29.78 39.44 -18.76
CA ALA A 45 30.84 38.51 -19.20
C ALA A 45 30.47 37.05 -18.85
N ASP A 46 30.68 36.17 -19.82
CA ASP A 46 30.51 34.72 -19.72
C ASP A 46 31.43 34.06 -18.68
N GLY A 47 30.88 33.10 -17.94
CA GLY A 47 31.66 32.26 -17.03
C GLY A 47 30.82 31.51 -15.99
N VAL A 48 29.80 30.76 -16.43
CA VAL A 48 29.00 29.92 -15.51
C VAL A 48 29.84 28.73 -15.02
N SER A 49 30.40 28.91 -13.83
CA SER A 49 30.80 27.82 -12.94
C SER A 49 29.57 26.95 -12.63
N SER A 50 29.60 25.69 -13.04
CA SER A 50 28.54 24.71 -12.79
C SER A 50 28.38 24.45 -11.29
N VAL A 51 27.27 24.91 -10.72
CA VAL A 51 26.85 24.55 -9.36
C VAL A 51 26.45 23.07 -9.37
N PRO A 52 26.99 22.21 -8.48
CA PRO A 52 26.53 20.83 -8.36
C PRO A 52 25.04 20.80 -8.00
N SER A 53 24.28 19.89 -8.60
CA SER A 53 22.81 19.84 -8.44
C SER A 53 22.41 19.71 -6.98
N VAL A 54 21.52 20.58 -6.51
CA VAL A 54 21.03 20.64 -5.11
C VAL A 54 20.45 19.30 -4.64
N ALA A 55 19.87 18.49 -5.54
CA ALA A 55 19.35 17.16 -5.24
C ALA A 55 20.42 16.17 -4.73
N THR A 56 21.65 16.24 -5.24
CA THR A 56 22.74 15.38 -4.77
C THR A 56 23.16 15.74 -3.34
N SER A 57 23.02 17.01 -2.95
CA SER A 57 23.41 17.50 -1.62
C SER A 57 22.43 17.06 -0.52
N THR A 58 21.13 17.05 -0.78
CA THR A 58 20.11 16.66 0.23
C THR A 58 20.07 15.15 0.47
N HIS A 59 20.28 14.32 -0.56
CA HIS A 59 20.39 12.87 -0.40
C HIS A 59 21.63 12.47 0.41
N ALA A 60 22.77 13.10 0.14
CA ALA A 60 24.01 12.88 0.89
C ALA A 60 23.87 13.30 2.36
N GLU A 61 23.22 14.44 2.61
CA GLU A 61 22.94 14.92 3.97
C GLU A 61 21.98 13.99 4.71
N LEU A 62 20.87 13.56 4.08
CA LEU A 62 19.94 12.60 4.68
C LEU A 62 20.65 11.29 5.03
N ALA A 63 21.50 10.79 4.13
CA ALA A 63 22.29 9.60 4.39
C ALA A 63 23.23 9.80 5.58
N ARG A 64 23.88 10.97 5.71
CA ARG A 64 24.75 11.30 6.84
C ARG A 64 23.98 11.29 8.16
N ARG A 65 22.77 11.84 8.19
CA ARG A 65 21.92 11.88 9.41
C ARG A 65 21.42 10.49 9.84
N LEU A 66 21.21 9.58 8.88
CA LEU A 66 20.69 8.23 9.12
C LEU A 66 21.75 7.12 9.04
N SER A 67 23.02 7.49 8.88
CA SER A 67 24.14 6.55 8.76
C SER A 67 24.35 5.74 10.04
N PRO A 68 24.85 4.49 9.95
CA PRO A 68 25.27 3.77 8.74
C PRO A 68 24.14 2.92 8.09
N SER A 69 22.87 3.21 8.37
CA SER A 69 21.76 2.29 8.06
C SER A 69 21.12 2.46 6.68
N VAL A 70 21.55 3.46 5.90
CA VAL A 70 21.01 3.75 4.57
C VAL A 70 21.76 2.98 3.49
N ARG A 71 20.99 2.34 2.61
CA ARG A 71 21.50 1.65 1.42
C ARG A 71 21.13 2.44 0.17
N PHE A 72 22.06 2.54 -0.79
CA PHE A 72 21.82 3.20 -2.05
C PHE A 72 21.56 2.19 -3.16
N ASN A 73 20.74 2.57 -4.15
CA ASN A 73 20.40 1.75 -5.31
C ASN A 73 19.91 0.33 -4.92
N GLU A 74 19.10 0.23 -3.87
CA GLU A 74 18.66 -1.06 -3.33
C GLU A 74 17.55 -1.66 -4.21
N PRO A 75 17.74 -2.85 -4.82
CA PRO A 75 16.75 -3.44 -5.72
C PRO A 75 15.44 -3.79 -5.01
N MET A 76 14.33 -3.17 -5.41
CA MET A 76 13.03 -3.37 -4.78
C MET A 76 12.45 -4.77 -4.99
N ALA A 77 12.86 -5.48 -6.04
CA ALA A 77 12.55 -6.90 -6.23
C ALA A 77 12.96 -7.80 -5.05
N ARG A 78 13.91 -7.38 -4.20
CA ARG A 78 14.29 -8.09 -2.96
C ARG A 78 13.30 -7.87 -1.81
N HIS A 79 12.43 -6.87 -1.92
CA HIS A 79 11.55 -6.40 -0.86
C HIS A 79 10.06 -6.55 -1.18
N THR A 80 9.69 -6.81 -2.43
CA THR A 80 8.31 -7.02 -2.88
C THR A 80 7.95 -8.52 -2.93
N SER A 81 6.69 -8.87 -2.63
CA SER A 81 6.24 -10.28 -2.69
C SER A 81 6.16 -10.83 -4.12
N LEU A 82 5.93 -9.96 -5.10
CA LEU A 82 5.95 -10.29 -6.53
C LEU A 82 7.37 -10.43 -7.09
N ARG A 83 8.39 -10.01 -6.33
CA ARG A 83 9.81 -10.00 -6.75
C ARG A 83 10.07 -9.22 -8.03
N VAL A 84 9.39 -8.08 -8.17
CA VAL A 84 9.62 -7.11 -9.24
C VAL A 84 9.94 -5.74 -8.65
N GLY A 85 10.59 -4.89 -9.44
CA GLY A 85 10.93 -3.52 -9.06
C GLY A 85 12.42 -3.21 -9.15
N GLY A 86 12.70 -2.06 -9.77
CA GLY A 86 14.01 -1.45 -9.89
C GLY A 86 14.59 -0.93 -8.57
N PRO A 87 15.72 -0.23 -8.62
CA PRO A 87 16.40 0.27 -7.43
C PRO A 87 15.65 1.44 -6.76
N ALA A 88 15.54 1.41 -5.44
CA ALA A 88 15.27 2.62 -4.66
C ALA A 88 16.56 3.44 -4.54
N ASP A 89 16.50 4.76 -4.76
CA ASP A 89 17.70 5.61 -4.67
C ASP A 89 18.34 5.52 -3.29
N MET A 90 17.51 5.60 -2.25
CA MET A 90 17.88 5.39 -0.85
C MET A 90 16.89 4.45 -0.17
N PHE A 91 17.41 3.56 0.67
CA PHE A 91 16.61 2.56 1.37
C PHE A 91 17.04 2.42 2.82
N PHE A 92 16.08 2.50 3.75
CA PHE A 92 16.30 2.37 5.18
C PHE A 92 15.31 1.39 5.80
N VAL A 93 15.74 0.67 6.84
CA VAL A 93 14.89 -0.26 7.58
C VAL A 93 14.67 0.29 8.98
N ALA A 94 13.45 0.77 9.24
CA ALA A 94 13.02 1.22 10.56
C ALA A 94 12.63 0.01 11.41
N ARG A 95 13.44 -0.29 12.43
CA ARG A 95 13.25 -1.42 13.36
C ARG A 95 12.50 -1.04 14.64
N THR A 96 12.38 0.25 14.91
CA THR A 96 11.57 0.81 16.00
C THR A 96 10.69 1.94 15.47
N THR A 97 9.64 2.27 16.22
CA THR A 97 8.78 3.42 15.93
C THR A 97 9.57 4.72 15.92
N ASP A 98 10.51 4.90 16.84
CA ASP A 98 11.36 6.09 16.89
C ASP A 98 12.26 6.23 15.65
N GLN A 99 12.82 5.12 15.16
CA GLN A 99 13.60 5.13 13.92
C GLN A 99 12.73 5.49 12.71
N LEU A 100 11.46 5.04 12.68
CA LEU A 100 10.52 5.40 11.63
C LEU A 100 10.22 6.90 11.67
N ILE A 101 9.86 7.43 12.82
CA ILE A 101 9.56 8.86 13.01
C ILE A 101 10.77 9.69 12.61
N HIS A 102 11.94 9.38 13.16
CA HIS A 102 13.18 10.11 12.88
C HIS A 102 13.50 10.09 11.39
N ALA A 103 13.44 8.93 10.73
CA ALA A 103 13.73 8.82 9.29
C ALA A 103 12.79 9.68 8.43
N ILE A 104 11.50 9.73 8.78
CA ILE A 104 10.50 10.54 8.06
C ILE A 104 10.69 12.03 8.34
N GLU A 105 11.03 12.41 9.56
CA GLU A 105 11.36 13.78 9.94
C GLU A 105 12.55 14.31 9.15
N GLN A 106 13.65 13.57 9.11
CA GLN A 106 14.85 13.99 8.40
C GLN A 106 14.60 14.13 6.89
N ALA A 107 13.84 13.21 6.30
CA ALA A 107 13.48 13.29 4.89
C ALA A 107 12.56 14.48 4.61
N ALA A 108 11.58 14.75 5.49
CA ALA A 108 10.67 15.88 5.35
C ALA A 108 11.40 17.22 5.48
N GLU A 109 12.28 17.39 6.48
CA GLU A 109 13.09 18.60 6.67
C GLU A 109 13.97 18.91 5.44
N LEU A 110 14.57 17.87 4.85
CA LEU A 110 15.44 18.02 3.67
C LEU A 110 14.65 18.03 2.35
N THR A 111 13.32 17.99 2.41
CA THR A 111 12.43 17.94 1.23
C THR A 111 12.78 16.79 0.28
N VAL A 112 13.28 15.67 0.82
CA VAL A 112 13.53 14.45 0.05
C VAL A 112 12.21 13.69 -0.06
N PRO A 113 11.74 13.35 -1.28
CA PRO A 113 10.53 12.55 -1.43
C PRO A 113 10.72 11.19 -0.79
N TRP A 114 9.72 10.70 -0.07
CA TRP A 114 9.82 9.44 0.66
C TRP A 114 8.61 8.54 0.43
N THR A 115 8.84 7.24 0.54
CA THR A 115 7.82 6.20 0.44
C THR A 115 7.97 5.23 1.62
N VAL A 116 6.89 5.04 2.39
CA VAL A 116 6.86 4.04 3.47
C VAL A 116 6.28 2.74 2.95
N ILE A 117 6.96 1.63 3.24
CA ILE A 117 6.50 0.28 2.88
C ILE A 117 6.52 -0.66 4.09
N GLY A 118 5.56 -1.60 4.11
CA GLY A 118 5.61 -2.77 4.98
C GLY A 118 6.32 -3.94 4.29
N SER A 119 5.61 -5.07 4.16
CA SER A 119 6.09 -6.24 3.40
C SER A 119 5.96 -6.10 1.88
N ALA A 120 5.44 -4.97 1.40
CA ALA A 120 5.19 -4.70 -0.02
C ALA A 120 4.44 -5.84 -0.74
N SER A 121 3.44 -6.41 -0.07
CA SER A 121 2.63 -7.52 -0.60
C SER A 121 1.46 -7.10 -1.49
N ASN A 122 1.33 -5.79 -1.74
CA ASN A 122 0.31 -5.20 -2.60
C ASN A 122 0.91 -4.13 -3.55
N LEU A 123 2.22 -4.21 -3.83
CA LEU A 123 2.93 -3.22 -4.63
C LEU A 123 3.46 -3.85 -5.93
N VAL A 124 3.32 -3.11 -7.03
CA VAL A 124 4.08 -3.31 -8.26
C VAL A 124 5.01 -2.11 -8.41
N VAL A 125 6.30 -2.32 -8.13
CA VAL A 125 7.30 -1.25 -8.20
C VAL A 125 7.83 -1.17 -9.63
N ALA A 126 7.93 0.04 -10.18
CA ALA A 126 8.44 0.28 -11.54
C ALA A 126 9.82 -0.34 -11.77
N ASP A 127 10.11 -0.73 -13.01
CA ASP A 127 11.43 -1.26 -13.38
C ASP A 127 12.55 -0.21 -13.23
N ASP A 128 12.22 1.07 -13.38
CA ASP A 128 13.11 2.21 -13.12
C ASP A 128 13.20 2.59 -11.63
N GLY A 129 12.53 1.83 -10.77
CA GLY A 129 12.68 1.93 -9.32
C GLY A 129 11.91 3.09 -8.69
N ILE A 130 12.37 3.51 -7.50
CA ILE A 130 11.69 4.52 -6.68
C ILE A 130 12.63 5.69 -6.44
N GLU A 131 12.12 6.89 -6.74
CA GLU A 131 12.82 8.15 -6.46
C GLU A 131 12.86 8.46 -4.97
N GLY A 132 14.02 8.93 -4.51
CA GLY A 132 14.21 9.42 -3.15
C GLY A 132 14.35 8.30 -2.12
N PHE A 133 13.60 8.41 -1.03
CA PHE A 133 13.86 7.65 0.19
C PHE A 133 12.77 6.64 0.53
N VAL A 134 13.10 5.36 0.46
CA VAL A 134 12.21 4.27 0.86
C VAL A 134 12.49 3.85 2.30
N VAL A 135 11.46 3.90 3.13
CA VAL A 135 11.51 3.44 4.53
C VAL A 135 10.69 2.15 4.66
N LYS A 136 11.38 1.04 4.88
CA LYS A 136 10.74 -0.24 5.20
C LYS A 136 10.53 -0.37 6.71
N VAL A 137 9.29 -0.52 7.12
CA VAL A 137 8.91 -0.67 8.53
C VAL A 137 8.94 -2.13 8.93
N VAL A 138 9.78 -2.45 9.92
CA VAL A 138 9.82 -3.78 10.58
C VAL A 138 9.70 -3.68 12.10
N ALA A 139 9.42 -2.48 12.63
CA ALA A 139 9.01 -2.27 14.02
C ALA A 139 7.79 -3.15 14.33
N SER A 140 7.91 -4.03 15.31
CA SER A 140 6.95 -5.12 15.49
C SER A 140 6.64 -5.42 16.95
N ASP A 141 6.69 -4.41 17.82
CA ASP A 141 6.26 -4.60 19.19
C ASP A 141 4.74 -4.81 19.24
N VAL A 142 4.32 -5.62 20.20
CA VAL A 142 2.91 -5.90 20.49
C VAL A 142 2.70 -5.69 21.98
N ARG A 143 1.67 -4.92 22.34
CA ARG A 143 1.35 -4.54 23.71
C ARG A 143 -0.12 -4.86 23.95
N GLU A 144 -0.38 -5.58 25.03
CA GLU A 144 -1.75 -5.82 25.51
C GLU A 144 -2.07 -4.77 26.56
N HIS A 145 -3.20 -4.09 26.40
CA HIS A 145 -3.71 -3.12 27.37
C HIS A 145 -4.86 -3.76 28.15
N ALA A 146 -4.91 -3.46 29.45
CA ALA A 146 -5.95 -3.98 30.34
C ALA A 146 -7.35 -3.52 29.89
N PRO A 147 -8.40 -4.32 30.13
CA PRO A 147 -9.78 -3.94 29.79
C PRO A 147 -10.17 -2.62 30.46
N THR A 148 -10.63 -1.63 29.69
CA THR A 148 -11.14 -0.36 30.24
C THR A 148 -12.53 -0.51 30.87
N ALA A 149 -13.33 -1.48 30.38
CA ALA A 149 -14.56 -2.01 30.97
C ALA A 149 -14.99 -3.28 30.20
N GLY A 150 -15.52 -4.30 30.89
CA GLY A 150 -15.96 -5.56 30.26
C GLY A 150 -14.86 -6.62 30.12
N SER A 151 -15.08 -7.62 29.26
CA SER A 151 -14.14 -8.72 29.01
C SER A 151 -13.22 -8.49 27.82
N GLU A 152 -13.32 -7.36 27.12
CA GLU A 152 -12.53 -7.06 25.91
C GLU A 152 -11.05 -6.85 26.22
N THR A 153 -10.18 -7.33 25.35
CA THR A 153 -8.72 -7.11 25.41
C THR A 153 -8.30 -6.21 24.26
N LEU A 154 -7.57 -5.15 24.57
CA LEU A 154 -7.01 -4.26 23.55
C LEU A 154 -5.58 -4.68 23.23
N VAL A 155 -5.31 -4.95 21.96
CA VAL A 155 -3.98 -5.35 21.49
C VAL A 155 -3.47 -4.29 20.53
N GLU A 156 -2.47 -3.52 20.98
CA GLU A 156 -1.75 -2.57 20.15
C GLU A 156 -0.57 -3.26 19.48
N ALA A 157 -0.47 -3.12 18.15
CA ALA A 157 0.62 -3.70 17.37
C ALA A 157 1.26 -2.63 16.48
N ASP A 158 2.59 -2.58 16.48
CA ASP A 158 3.37 -1.68 15.63
C ASP A 158 3.12 -1.97 14.13
N ALA A 159 3.29 -0.96 13.29
CA ALA A 159 2.96 -0.98 11.87
C ALA A 159 3.72 -2.02 11.04
N GLY A 160 4.89 -2.49 11.51
CA GLY A 160 5.69 -3.54 10.89
C GLY A 160 5.32 -4.96 11.34
N CYS A 161 4.43 -5.14 12.31
CA CYS A 161 3.92 -6.45 12.71
C CYS A 161 3.32 -7.18 11.50
N ILE A 162 3.76 -8.42 11.24
CA ILE A 162 3.15 -9.26 10.21
C ILE A 162 1.72 -9.62 10.66
N LEU A 163 0.72 -9.21 9.88
CA LEU A 163 -0.69 -9.33 10.26
C LEU A 163 -1.10 -10.78 10.52
N ALA A 164 -0.73 -11.69 9.62
CA ALA A 164 -0.98 -13.12 9.78
C ALA A 164 -0.31 -13.72 11.04
N ARG A 165 0.81 -13.15 11.50
CA ARG A 165 1.50 -13.59 12.72
C ARG A 165 0.74 -13.08 13.94
N LEU A 166 0.35 -11.80 13.97
CA LEU A 166 -0.46 -11.21 15.03
C LEU A 166 -1.75 -12.02 15.22
N ALA A 167 -2.50 -12.25 14.14
CA ALA A 167 -3.73 -13.05 14.15
C ALA A 167 -3.57 -14.44 14.76
N ARG A 168 -2.44 -15.11 14.47
CA ARG A 168 -2.14 -16.43 15.03
C ARG A 168 -1.79 -16.35 16.51
N GLN A 169 -0.99 -15.35 16.89
CA GLN A 169 -0.56 -15.17 18.28
C GLN A 169 -1.74 -14.89 19.20
N THR A 170 -2.63 -13.97 18.81
CA THR A 170 -3.82 -13.63 19.60
C THR A 170 -4.75 -14.83 19.74
N ALA A 171 -4.99 -15.58 18.66
CA ALA A 171 -5.79 -16.79 18.72
C ALA A 171 -5.19 -17.87 19.65
N LEU A 172 -3.86 -18.04 19.67
CA LEU A 172 -3.17 -18.97 20.56
C LEU A 172 -3.27 -18.54 22.04
N GLN A 173 -3.39 -17.24 22.31
CA GLN A 173 -3.62 -16.70 23.64
C GLN A 173 -5.08 -16.87 24.08
N GLY A 174 -6.01 -17.18 23.16
CA GLY A 174 -7.45 -17.26 23.44
C GLY A 174 -8.18 -15.94 23.19
N LEU A 175 -7.66 -15.09 22.30
CA LEU A 175 -8.27 -13.82 21.91
C LEU A 175 -8.83 -13.94 20.48
N ALA A 176 -10.14 -13.81 20.36
CA ALA A 176 -10.90 -13.84 19.11
C ALA A 176 -11.03 -12.44 18.49
N GLY A 177 -11.09 -12.37 17.16
CA GLY A 177 -11.29 -11.15 16.37
C GLY A 177 -10.41 -11.06 15.10
N LEU A 178 -9.26 -11.74 15.07
CA LEU A 178 -8.29 -11.63 13.96
C LEU A 178 -8.11 -12.89 13.13
N GLU A 179 -8.85 -13.96 13.38
CA GLU A 179 -8.71 -15.27 12.70
C GLU A 179 -8.81 -15.11 11.18
N TRP A 180 -9.68 -14.21 10.70
CA TRP A 180 -9.84 -13.86 9.29
C TRP A 180 -8.52 -13.45 8.61
N ALA A 181 -7.58 -12.89 9.39
CA ALA A 181 -6.34 -12.33 8.88
C ALA A 181 -5.17 -13.33 8.87
N VAL A 182 -5.35 -14.57 9.35
CA VAL A 182 -4.27 -15.58 9.48
C VAL A 182 -3.58 -15.96 8.15
N ASN A 183 -4.20 -15.59 7.04
CA ASN A 183 -3.74 -15.85 5.67
C ASN A 183 -3.49 -14.58 4.85
N VAL A 184 -3.72 -13.40 5.44
CA VAL A 184 -3.57 -12.11 4.76
C VAL A 184 -2.09 -11.72 4.82
N PRO A 185 -1.39 -11.67 3.67
CA PRO A 185 -0.02 -11.19 3.62
C PRO A 185 -0.01 -9.68 3.89
N GLY A 186 1.02 -9.18 4.56
CA GLY A 186 1.06 -7.77 4.89
C GLY A 186 1.57 -7.51 6.29
N THR A 187 1.75 -6.23 6.58
CA THR A 187 1.95 -5.72 7.93
C THR A 187 0.68 -5.04 8.43
N VAL A 188 0.58 -4.82 9.75
CA VAL A 188 -0.50 -4.08 10.41
C VAL A 188 -0.67 -2.69 9.79
N GLY A 189 0.41 -1.95 9.56
CA GLY A 189 0.34 -0.62 8.95
C GLY A 189 -0.25 -0.64 7.53
N ALA A 190 0.17 -1.60 6.72
CA ALA A 190 -0.39 -1.80 5.38
C ALA A 190 -1.87 -2.23 5.43
N ALA A 191 -2.26 -2.99 6.46
CA ALA A 191 -3.65 -3.41 6.67
C ALA A 191 -4.56 -2.22 6.98
N VAL A 192 -4.09 -1.29 7.83
CA VAL A 192 -4.77 -0.03 8.09
C VAL A 192 -4.88 0.80 6.80
N VAL A 193 -3.79 0.98 6.04
CA VAL A 193 -3.84 1.79 4.81
C VAL A 193 -4.83 1.22 3.80
N ASN A 194 -4.87 -0.09 3.61
CA ASN A 194 -5.69 -0.71 2.58
C ASN A 194 -7.08 -1.16 3.04
N ASN A 195 -7.44 -1.00 4.32
CA ASN A 195 -8.55 -1.75 4.92
C ASN A 195 -8.51 -3.24 4.50
N SER A 196 -7.36 -3.90 4.74
CA SER A 196 -7.17 -5.29 4.33
C SER A 196 -8.25 -6.15 4.95
N GLY A 197 -8.76 -7.12 4.18
CA GLY A 197 -9.86 -7.97 4.61
C GLY A 197 -9.90 -9.28 3.85
N ALA A 198 -10.42 -10.32 4.49
CA ALA A 198 -10.58 -11.65 3.93
C ALA A 198 -11.71 -12.39 4.66
N PHE A 199 -12.29 -13.38 4.00
CA PHE A 199 -13.27 -14.30 4.61
C PHE A 199 -14.43 -13.62 5.34
N GLY A 200 -14.92 -12.49 4.80
CA GLY A 200 -16.10 -11.78 5.31
C GLY A 200 -15.82 -10.78 6.42
N SER A 201 -14.55 -10.46 6.72
CA SER A 201 -14.18 -9.42 7.69
C SER A 201 -13.02 -8.56 7.17
N CYS A 202 -12.75 -7.44 7.83
CA CYS A 202 -11.72 -6.48 7.46
C CYS A 202 -11.13 -5.74 8.66
N THR A 203 -10.04 -5.00 8.42
CA THR A 203 -9.30 -4.27 9.46
C THR A 203 -10.20 -3.29 10.21
N ALA A 204 -11.05 -2.54 9.49
CA ALA A 204 -11.92 -1.52 10.07
C ALA A 204 -12.92 -2.07 11.11
N GLU A 205 -13.30 -3.35 11.03
CA GLU A 205 -14.24 -3.98 11.96
C GLU A 205 -13.63 -4.23 13.35
N HIS A 206 -12.30 -4.25 13.46
CA HIS A 206 -11.60 -4.69 14.68
C HIS A 206 -10.69 -3.63 15.28
N ILE A 207 -10.41 -2.52 14.60
CA ILE A 207 -9.56 -1.46 15.15
C ILE A 207 -10.38 -0.47 16.00
N VAL A 208 -9.77 0.02 17.07
CA VAL A 208 -10.30 1.09 17.92
C VAL A 208 -9.71 2.43 17.51
N ASP A 209 -8.38 2.46 17.42
CA ASP A 209 -7.60 3.64 17.07
C ASP A 209 -6.30 3.26 16.36
N VAL A 210 -5.68 4.25 15.75
CA VAL A 210 -4.42 4.13 15.03
C VAL A 210 -3.50 5.28 15.49
N SER A 211 -2.31 4.93 15.96
CA SER A 211 -1.27 5.94 16.18
C SER A 211 -0.58 6.23 14.85
N VAL A 212 -0.48 7.50 14.49
CA VAL A 212 0.13 7.98 13.25
C VAL A 212 1.15 9.07 13.54
N TYR A 213 2.11 9.22 12.64
CA TYR A 213 3.01 10.35 12.58
C TYR A 213 2.60 11.29 11.45
N LEU A 214 2.39 12.56 11.76
CA LEU A 214 2.15 13.63 10.79
C LEU A 214 3.41 14.48 10.69
N PRO A 215 4.10 14.54 9.54
CA PRO A 215 5.28 15.37 9.36
C PRO A 215 5.04 16.81 9.83
N PHE A 216 5.97 17.34 10.63
CA PHE A 216 5.93 18.67 11.25
C PHE A 216 4.83 18.90 12.30
N GLN A 217 3.92 17.95 12.51
CA GLN A 217 2.85 18.04 13.51
C GLN A 217 3.01 17.03 14.66
N GLY A 218 3.89 16.05 14.49
CA GLY A 218 4.18 15.03 15.48
C GLY A 218 3.21 13.85 15.48
N MET A 219 3.25 13.08 16.56
CA MET A 219 2.39 11.91 16.74
C MET A 219 0.95 12.32 17.06
N ARG A 220 0.00 11.58 16.49
CA ARG A 220 -1.43 11.69 16.79
C ARG A 220 -2.04 10.30 16.91
N ARG A 221 -3.07 10.18 17.73
CA ARG A 221 -3.94 9.01 17.76
C ARG A 221 -5.25 9.37 17.09
N LEU A 222 -5.63 8.60 16.08
CA LEU A 222 -6.83 8.81 15.28
C LEU A 222 -7.81 7.67 15.55
N SER A 223 -9.10 7.98 15.66
CA SER A 223 -10.12 6.94 15.78
C SER A 223 -10.26 6.13 14.48
N ALA A 224 -10.86 4.95 14.54
CA ALA A 224 -11.20 4.18 13.35
C ALA A 224 -12.00 5.01 12.32
N THR A 225 -12.93 5.85 12.79
CA THR A 225 -13.71 6.77 11.95
C THR A 225 -12.84 7.80 11.26
N ASP A 226 -11.85 8.37 11.95
CA ASP A 226 -10.97 9.40 11.40
C ASP A 226 -10.04 8.85 10.30
N ILE A 227 -9.77 7.55 10.28
CA ILE A 227 -9.02 6.90 9.19
C ILE A 227 -9.85 6.82 7.91
N GLY A 228 -11.18 6.85 8.02
CA GLY A 228 -12.13 6.91 6.90
C GLY A 228 -11.98 5.74 5.94
N HIS A 229 -12.05 4.52 6.49
CA HIS A 229 -12.05 3.27 5.74
C HIS A 229 -13.28 3.10 4.87
N ASP A 230 -13.06 2.49 3.71
CA ASP A 230 -14.09 1.96 2.79
C ASP A 230 -13.52 0.65 2.18
N TYR A 231 -14.22 0.03 1.23
CA TYR A 231 -13.77 -1.17 0.54
C TYR A 231 -12.40 -0.96 -0.11
N ARG A 232 -11.39 -1.62 0.46
CA ARG A 232 -9.99 -1.61 -0.01
C ARG A 232 -9.30 -0.24 -0.01
N THR A 233 -9.76 0.68 0.83
CA THR A 233 -9.20 2.04 0.90
C THR A 233 -9.35 2.70 2.27
N SER A 234 -8.62 3.81 2.44
CA SER A 234 -8.64 4.72 3.60
C SER A 234 -8.30 6.13 3.15
N ARG A 235 -8.45 7.13 4.04
CA ARG A 235 -7.96 8.50 3.80
C ARG A 235 -6.44 8.56 3.60
N LEU A 236 -5.71 7.61 4.20
CA LEU A 236 -4.26 7.46 4.02
C LEU A 236 -3.95 7.03 2.57
N LYS A 237 -4.65 6.01 2.06
CA LYS A 237 -4.48 5.51 0.69
C LYS A 237 -4.85 6.57 -0.36
N ARG A 238 -5.93 7.32 -0.12
CA ARG A 238 -6.39 8.44 -0.98
C ARG A 238 -5.56 9.73 -0.82
N ARG A 239 -4.54 9.72 0.05
CA ARG A 239 -3.68 10.89 0.36
C ARG A 239 -4.45 12.13 0.85
N GLU A 240 -5.65 11.93 1.39
CA GLU A 240 -6.43 12.98 2.09
C GLU A 240 -5.86 13.27 3.48
N LEU A 241 -5.09 12.32 4.01
CA LEU A 241 -4.34 12.42 5.25
C LEU A 241 -2.89 12.04 4.98
N ASN A 242 -1.99 13.02 5.02
CA ASN A 242 -0.56 12.78 4.85
C ASN A 242 0.06 12.35 6.19
N ALA A 243 -0.12 11.08 6.53
CA ALA A 243 0.36 10.51 7.78
C ALA A 243 0.96 9.12 7.58
N VAL A 244 1.91 8.75 8.44
CA VAL A 244 2.55 7.44 8.49
C VAL A 244 1.95 6.65 9.65
N VAL A 245 1.45 5.44 9.38
CA VAL A 245 0.94 4.56 10.45
C VAL A 245 2.10 4.05 11.30
N LEU A 246 1.99 4.21 12.62
CA LEU A 246 2.98 3.76 13.61
C LEU A 246 2.53 2.49 14.32
N SER A 247 1.26 2.44 14.74
CA SER A 247 0.64 1.29 15.39
C SER A 247 -0.88 1.30 15.16
N ALA A 248 -1.53 0.16 15.38
CA ALA A 248 -2.97 0.04 15.42
C ALA A 248 -3.41 -0.72 16.67
N THR A 249 -4.46 -0.24 17.32
CA THR A 249 -5.07 -0.88 18.49
C THR A 249 -6.27 -1.69 18.04
N TYR A 250 -6.23 -3.01 18.24
CA TYR A 250 -7.32 -3.93 17.92
C TYR A 250 -8.14 -4.26 19.18
N ARG A 251 -9.46 -4.32 19.04
CA ARG A 251 -10.38 -4.84 20.05
C ARG A 251 -10.59 -6.32 19.82
N LEU A 252 -10.23 -7.13 20.80
CA LEU A 252 -10.41 -8.58 20.79
C LEU A 252 -11.25 -9.02 21.99
N VAL A 253 -11.81 -10.22 21.92
CA VAL A 253 -12.60 -10.80 23.00
C VAL A 253 -12.06 -12.16 23.42
N PRO A 254 -12.18 -12.55 24.69
CA PRO A 254 -11.86 -13.90 25.13
C PRO A 254 -12.65 -14.93 24.32
N GLY A 255 -11.97 -15.96 23.85
CA GLY A 255 -12.54 -17.04 23.06
C GLY A 255 -11.94 -18.39 23.42
N ASP A 256 -12.66 -19.45 23.05
CA ASP A 256 -12.19 -20.82 23.25
C ASP A 256 -11.01 -21.15 22.33
N ARG A 257 -9.87 -21.53 22.91
CA ARG A 257 -8.63 -21.77 22.18
C ARG A 257 -8.75 -22.90 21.15
N GLU A 258 -9.55 -23.93 21.43
CA GLU A 258 -9.71 -25.05 20.51
C GLU A 258 -10.55 -24.65 19.28
N GLN A 259 -11.65 -23.91 19.51
CA GLN A 259 -12.47 -23.35 18.44
C GLN A 259 -11.66 -22.39 17.55
N LEU A 260 -10.86 -21.51 18.15
CA LEU A 260 -9.99 -20.57 17.41
C LEU A 260 -8.95 -21.30 16.56
N ARG A 261 -8.33 -22.36 17.09
CA ARG A 261 -7.41 -23.23 16.33
C ARG A 261 -8.14 -23.94 15.19
N GLY A 262 -9.34 -24.47 15.45
CA GLY A 262 -10.19 -25.09 14.44
C GLY A 262 -10.49 -24.13 13.28
N ARG A 263 -10.88 -22.89 13.61
CA ARG A 263 -11.17 -21.84 12.64
C ARG A 263 -9.95 -21.46 11.81
N ILE A 264 -8.79 -21.28 12.43
CA ILE A 264 -7.52 -21.05 11.70
C ILE A 264 -7.25 -22.20 10.72
N GLY A 265 -7.39 -23.45 11.17
CA GLY A 265 -7.18 -24.62 10.33
C GLY A 265 -8.10 -24.66 9.11
N GLU A 266 -9.38 -24.30 9.30
CA GLU A 266 -10.36 -24.17 8.22
C GLU A 266 -9.95 -23.11 7.21
N LEU A 267 -9.64 -21.89 7.66
CA LEU A 267 -9.25 -20.78 6.81
C LEU A 267 -7.98 -21.10 6.01
N GLN A 268 -7.00 -21.76 6.62
CA GLN A 268 -5.79 -22.22 5.94
C GLN A 268 -6.08 -23.28 4.87
N ARG A 269 -6.98 -24.24 5.14
CA ARG A 269 -7.41 -25.22 4.13
C ARG A 269 -8.09 -24.52 2.95
N LEU A 270 -9.00 -23.58 3.24
CA LEU A 270 -9.70 -22.81 2.22
C LEU A 270 -8.74 -21.97 1.37
N ARG A 271 -7.76 -21.29 1.98
CA ARG A 271 -6.73 -20.54 1.23
C ARG A 271 -5.93 -21.45 0.32
N ARG A 272 -5.51 -22.62 0.79
CA ARG A 272 -4.74 -23.59 -0.02
C ARG A 272 -5.53 -24.16 -1.19
N SER A 273 -6.83 -24.38 -1.03
CA SER A 273 -7.68 -24.92 -2.10
C SER A 273 -8.13 -23.87 -3.12
N THR A 274 -8.13 -22.58 -2.76
CA THR A 274 -8.70 -21.51 -3.61
C THR A 274 -7.68 -20.51 -4.15
N GLN A 275 -6.50 -20.40 -3.55
CA GLN A 275 -5.51 -19.38 -3.92
C GLN A 275 -4.15 -19.98 -4.24
N PRO A 276 -3.46 -19.49 -5.28
CA PRO A 276 -2.17 -20.02 -5.68
C PRO A 276 -1.08 -19.72 -4.63
N SER A 277 -0.03 -20.53 -4.67
CA SER A 277 1.26 -20.23 -4.08
C SER A 277 2.20 -19.58 -5.12
N GLY A 278 3.33 -19.04 -4.67
CA GLY A 278 4.32 -18.39 -5.52
C GLY A 278 4.38 -16.87 -5.33
N PHE A 279 5.21 -16.22 -6.15
CA PHE A 279 5.41 -14.77 -6.09
C PHE A 279 4.20 -14.05 -6.70
N SER A 280 3.42 -13.40 -5.84
CA SER A 280 2.21 -12.65 -6.22
C SER A 280 1.94 -11.53 -5.21
N VAL A 281 1.00 -10.65 -5.55
CA VAL A 281 0.51 -9.55 -4.70
C VAL A 281 -0.92 -9.78 -4.20
N GLY A 282 -1.40 -11.02 -4.28
CA GLY A 282 -2.81 -11.31 -4.02
C GLY A 282 -3.70 -11.03 -5.23
N SER A 283 -4.95 -10.65 -4.96
CA SER A 283 -5.88 -10.18 -5.98
C SER A 283 -5.36 -8.90 -6.62
N VAL A 284 -5.28 -8.88 -7.95
CA VAL A 284 -4.72 -7.75 -8.69
C VAL A 284 -5.76 -6.65 -8.92
N PHE A 285 -7.03 -7.04 -9.09
CA PHE A 285 -8.16 -6.13 -9.29
C PHE A 285 -9.15 -6.20 -8.13
N ALA A 286 -9.76 -5.05 -7.83
CA ALA A 286 -10.89 -4.99 -6.92
C ALA A 286 -12.11 -5.68 -7.54
N ASN A 287 -12.99 -6.23 -6.72
CA ASN A 287 -14.23 -6.82 -7.23
C ASN A 287 -15.19 -5.71 -7.68
N PRO A 288 -15.72 -5.77 -8.91
CA PRO A 288 -16.77 -4.83 -9.33
C PRO A 288 -18.08 -5.14 -8.59
N ILE A 289 -18.94 -4.12 -8.46
CA ILE A 289 -20.21 -4.25 -7.71
C ILE A 289 -21.06 -5.39 -8.29
N GLY A 290 -21.53 -6.26 -7.39
CA GLY A 290 -22.40 -7.40 -7.71
C GLY A 290 -21.70 -8.55 -8.44
N ASP A 291 -20.37 -8.56 -8.50
CA ASP A 291 -19.63 -9.56 -9.28
C ASP A 291 -18.22 -9.80 -8.70
N ALA A 292 -17.47 -10.74 -9.26
CA ALA A 292 -16.11 -11.07 -8.86
C ALA A 292 -15.15 -10.93 -10.05
N ALA A 293 -14.06 -10.17 -9.87
CA ALA A 293 -13.06 -9.97 -10.91
C ALA A 293 -12.49 -11.32 -11.39
N GLY A 294 -12.19 -12.24 -10.48
CA GLY A 294 -11.71 -13.58 -10.85
C GLY A 294 -12.65 -14.36 -11.77
N ARG A 295 -13.97 -14.27 -11.55
CA ARG A 295 -14.98 -14.92 -12.39
C ARG A 295 -15.01 -14.32 -13.80
N LEU A 296 -14.95 -12.99 -13.90
CA LEU A 296 -14.93 -12.27 -15.17
C LEU A 296 -13.67 -12.59 -16.00
N ILE A 297 -12.51 -12.64 -15.35
CA ILE A 297 -11.23 -12.97 -15.99
C ILE A 297 -11.24 -14.43 -16.47
N GLU A 298 -11.79 -15.34 -15.67
CA GLU A 298 -11.94 -16.74 -16.03
C GLU A 298 -12.90 -16.95 -17.22
N ALA A 299 -14.01 -16.20 -17.27
CA ALA A 299 -14.95 -16.24 -18.39
C ALA A 299 -14.31 -15.78 -19.72
N CYS A 300 -13.25 -14.97 -19.65
CA CYS A 300 -12.44 -14.57 -20.81
C CYS A 300 -11.38 -15.62 -21.22
N GLY A 301 -11.30 -16.77 -20.52
CA GLY A 301 -10.36 -17.85 -20.84
C GLY A 301 -8.89 -17.54 -20.51
N LEU A 302 -8.62 -16.55 -19.65
CA LEU A 302 -7.26 -16.03 -19.44
C LEU A 302 -6.43 -16.81 -18.41
N LYS A 303 -6.96 -17.85 -17.76
CA LYS A 303 -6.18 -18.68 -16.82
C LYS A 303 -4.97 -19.31 -17.52
N GLY A 304 -3.78 -19.04 -17.01
CA GLY A 304 -2.51 -19.50 -17.58
C GLY A 304 -1.98 -18.66 -18.75
N PHE A 305 -2.66 -17.58 -19.14
CA PHE A 305 -2.16 -16.62 -20.14
C PHE A 305 -0.94 -15.88 -19.59
N ARG A 306 0.01 -15.55 -20.47
CA ARG A 306 1.32 -15.01 -20.11
C ARG A 306 1.73 -13.82 -20.98
N ILE A 307 2.40 -12.87 -20.35
CA ILE A 307 3.23 -11.85 -21.01
C ILE A 307 4.57 -11.86 -20.27
N GLY A 308 5.67 -12.10 -21.01
CA GLY A 308 6.96 -12.38 -20.40
C GLY A 308 6.88 -13.52 -19.37
N ASP A 309 7.36 -13.25 -18.16
CA ASP A 309 7.31 -14.17 -17.02
C ASP A 309 6.15 -13.91 -16.04
N ALA A 310 5.26 -12.96 -16.36
CA ALA A 310 4.00 -12.77 -15.64
C ALA A 310 2.93 -13.74 -16.18
N GLU A 311 2.20 -14.40 -15.29
CA GLU A 311 1.15 -15.36 -15.65
C GLU A 311 -0.12 -15.15 -14.82
N VAL A 312 -1.29 -15.19 -15.47
CA VAL A 312 -2.58 -15.30 -14.76
C VAL A 312 -2.68 -16.68 -14.11
N ALA A 313 -2.81 -16.75 -12.79
CA ALA A 313 -2.81 -18.01 -12.08
C ALA A 313 -3.96 -18.94 -12.51
N ARG A 314 -3.61 -20.21 -12.76
CA ARG A 314 -4.58 -21.25 -13.15
C ARG A 314 -5.62 -21.55 -12.07
N LEU A 315 -5.22 -21.45 -10.79
CA LEU A 315 -6.11 -21.72 -9.67
C LEU A 315 -7.10 -20.57 -9.42
N HIS A 316 -6.66 -19.32 -9.51
CA HIS A 316 -7.48 -18.13 -9.24
C HIS A 316 -7.16 -17.02 -10.23
N ALA A 317 -8.07 -16.72 -11.16
CA ALA A 317 -7.77 -15.85 -12.30
C ALA A 317 -7.50 -14.37 -11.93
N ASN A 318 -7.90 -13.91 -10.74
CA ASN A 318 -7.54 -12.57 -10.25
C ASN A 318 -6.11 -12.46 -9.67
N PHE A 319 -5.28 -13.50 -9.79
CA PHE A 319 -3.90 -13.48 -9.29
C PHE A 319 -2.95 -13.48 -10.49
N ILE A 320 -1.95 -12.61 -10.46
CA ILE A 320 -0.80 -12.66 -11.36
C ILE A 320 0.39 -13.22 -10.58
N LEU A 321 1.05 -14.21 -11.18
CA LEU A 321 2.24 -14.87 -10.66
C LEU A 321 3.46 -14.40 -11.43
N ASN A 322 4.55 -14.10 -10.73
CA ASN A 322 5.87 -14.03 -11.32
C ASN A 322 6.48 -15.45 -11.36
N ARG A 323 6.78 -15.95 -12.57
CA ARG A 323 7.35 -17.29 -12.80
C ARG A 323 8.86 -17.39 -12.61
N GLY A 324 9.53 -16.28 -12.35
CA GLY A 324 10.94 -16.24 -12.01
C GLY A 324 11.57 -14.89 -12.30
N SER A 325 11.44 -14.43 -13.54
CA SER A 325 12.14 -13.24 -14.05
C SER A 325 11.21 -12.17 -14.60
N ALA A 326 9.94 -12.15 -14.15
CA ALA A 326 8.98 -11.14 -14.60
C ALA A 326 9.51 -9.74 -14.27
N ARG A 327 9.33 -8.82 -15.21
CA ARG A 327 9.53 -7.38 -14.97
C ARG A 327 8.23 -6.74 -14.51
N ALA A 328 8.33 -5.54 -13.94
CA ALA A 328 7.14 -4.77 -13.56
C ALA A 328 6.26 -4.47 -14.78
N ARG A 329 6.88 -4.14 -15.91
CA ARG A 329 6.16 -3.96 -17.19
C ARG A 329 5.40 -5.19 -17.66
N ASP A 330 5.95 -6.40 -17.48
CA ASP A 330 5.28 -7.65 -17.89
C ASP A 330 3.97 -7.81 -17.12
N VAL A 331 3.99 -7.43 -15.83
CA VAL A 331 2.83 -7.47 -14.94
C VAL A 331 1.79 -6.43 -15.37
N THR A 332 2.18 -5.19 -15.64
CA THR A 332 1.24 -4.12 -16.04
C THR A 332 0.66 -4.33 -17.44
N GLU A 333 1.46 -4.82 -18.39
CA GLU A 333 0.98 -5.23 -19.72
C GLU A 333 -0.05 -6.37 -19.60
N LEU A 334 0.22 -7.36 -18.74
CA LEU A 334 -0.72 -8.45 -18.49
C LEU A 334 -2.00 -7.94 -17.82
N MET A 335 -1.88 -7.02 -16.86
CA MET A 335 -3.04 -6.35 -16.25
C MET A 335 -3.89 -5.65 -17.31
N ARG A 336 -3.27 -4.85 -18.18
CA ARG A 336 -3.98 -4.13 -19.25
C ARG A 336 -4.66 -5.08 -20.21
N HIS A 337 -3.99 -6.16 -20.61
CA HIS A 337 -4.58 -7.19 -21.46
C HIS A 337 -5.83 -7.80 -20.82
N VAL A 338 -5.75 -8.16 -19.53
CA VAL A 338 -6.89 -8.68 -18.76
C VAL A 338 -8.05 -7.68 -18.74
N GLN A 339 -7.78 -6.41 -18.43
CA GLN A 339 -8.83 -5.39 -18.38
C GLN A 339 -9.51 -5.19 -19.75
N VAL A 340 -8.74 -5.15 -20.85
CA VAL A 340 -9.28 -5.02 -22.21
C VAL A 340 -10.16 -6.21 -22.59
N ALA A 341 -9.74 -7.44 -22.28
CA ALA A 341 -10.54 -8.63 -22.54
C ALA A 341 -11.86 -8.62 -21.76
N VAL A 342 -11.82 -8.28 -20.47
CA VAL A 342 -13.02 -8.19 -19.62
C VAL A 342 -13.93 -7.04 -20.08
N TRP A 343 -13.36 -5.91 -20.51
CA TRP A 343 -14.12 -4.81 -21.09
C TRP A 343 -14.86 -5.23 -22.36
N GLN A 344 -14.21 -5.93 -23.27
CA GLN A 344 -14.82 -6.42 -24.51
C GLN A 344 -15.91 -7.47 -24.24
N HIS A 345 -15.69 -8.35 -23.25
CA HIS A 345 -16.61 -9.44 -22.93
C HIS A 345 -17.82 -9.00 -22.10
N ALA A 346 -17.61 -8.16 -21.08
CA ALA A 346 -18.61 -7.86 -20.05
C ALA A 346 -18.91 -6.36 -19.88
N ARG A 347 -18.24 -5.48 -20.64
CA ARG A 347 -18.36 -4.01 -20.52
C ARG A 347 -18.14 -3.51 -19.09
N ARG A 348 -17.20 -4.15 -18.38
CA ARG A 348 -16.77 -3.77 -17.03
C ARG A 348 -15.27 -3.51 -17.04
N TRP A 349 -14.87 -2.30 -16.63
CA TRP A 349 -13.47 -1.98 -16.42
C TRP A 349 -13.05 -2.43 -15.02
N LEU A 350 -12.05 -3.30 -14.93
CA LEU A 350 -11.57 -3.80 -13.65
C LEU A 350 -10.57 -2.79 -13.06
N ALA A 351 -10.92 -2.15 -11.94
CA ALA A 351 -10.01 -1.23 -11.29
C ALA A 351 -8.88 -1.98 -10.56
N PRO A 352 -7.61 -1.58 -10.70
CA PRO A 352 -6.50 -2.16 -9.94
C PRO A 352 -6.69 -2.01 -8.42
N GLU A 353 -6.50 -3.10 -7.67
CA GLU A 353 -6.41 -3.07 -6.20
C GLU A 353 -4.96 -2.89 -5.73
N VAL A 354 -4.02 -3.40 -6.53
CA VAL A 354 -2.57 -3.24 -6.36
C VAL A 354 -2.15 -1.79 -6.54
N GLN A 355 -1.11 -1.39 -5.83
CA GLN A 355 -0.56 -0.03 -5.94
C GLN A 355 0.68 -0.03 -6.83
N LEU A 356 0.66 0.82 -7.85
CA LEU A 356 1.82 1.13 -8.67
C LEU A 356 2.69 2.15 -7.92
N VAL A 357 3.96 1.83 -7.72
CA VAL A 357 4.91 2.68 -6.97
C VAL A 357 6.18 2.87 -7.76
N GLY A 358 6.77 4.07 -7.68
CA GLY A 358 8.02 4.39 -8.34
C GLY A 358 7.82 5.19 -9.62
N ARG A 359 8.85 5.19 -10.47
CA ARG A 359 8.96 5.99 -11.70
C ARG A 359 8.12 5.40 -12.84
N TRP A 360 6.81 5.40 -12.68
CA TRP A 360 5.86 5.05 -13.74
C TRP A 360 5.59 6.27 -14.62
N HIS A 361 5.52 6.07 -15.94
CA HIS A 361 5.04 7.12 -16.82
C HIS A 361 3.54 7.35 -16.59
N ARG A 362 3.08 8.59 -16.72
CA ARG A 362 1.65 8.94 -16.51
C ARG A 362 0.74 8.12 -17.42
N ASP A 363 1.13 7.95 -18.68
CA ASP A 363 0.36 7.17 -19.65
C ASP A 363 0.23 5.68 -19.26
N GLU A 364 1.24 5.10 -18.61
CA GLU A 364 1.17 3.72 -18.11
C GLU A 364 0.17 3.57 -16.97
N ILE A 365 0.12 4.57 -16.08
CA ILE A 365 -0.87 4.63 -15.00
C ILE A 365 -2.26 4.83 -15.58
N ASP A 366 -2.44 5.85 -16.43
CA ASP A 366 -3.73 6.22 -17.00
C ASP A 366 -4.31 5.07 -17.84
N ALA A 367 -3.46 4.32 -18.55
CA ALA A 367 -3.85 3.10 -19.25
C ALA A 367 -4.37 1.99 -18.31
N LEU A 368 -4.03 1.95 -17.03
CA LEU A 368 -4.62 0.98 -16.11
C LEU A 368 -5.88 1.51 -15.42
N LEU A 369 -6.11 2.82 -15.45
CA LEU A 369 -7.25 3.45 -14.79
C LEU A 369 -8.48 3.56 -15.69
N LEU A 370 -8.28 3.78 -16.99
CA LEU A 370 -9.36 4.10 -17.93
C LEU A 370 -9.51 3.06 -19.04
N PRO A 371 -10.75 2.74 -19.46
CA PRO A 371 -10.98 1.85 -20.60
C PRO A 371 -10.48 2.47 -21.91
N PRO A 372 -10.23 1.65 -22.95
CA PRO A 372 -9.92 2.16 -24.28
C PRO A 372 -11.05 3.09 -24.78
N GLY A 373 -10.70 4.31 -25.21
CA GLY A 373 -11.65 5.33 -25.70
C GLY A 373 -11.80 6.55 -24.79
N ASP A 374 -11.44 6.43 -23.51
CA ASP A 374 -11.51 7.52 -22.52
C ASP A 374 -10.13 8.15 -22.23
N LEU A 375 -9.09 7.73 -22.96
CA LEU A 375 -7.74 8.33 -22.93
C LEU A 375 -7.71 9.46 -23.97
N THR A 376 -8.06 10.68 -23.57
CA THR A 376 -8.02 11.88 -24.42
C THR A 376 -7.19 12.98 -23.81
#